data_AF-A0A915DQA4-F1
#
_entry.id   AF-A0A915DQA4-F1
#
_cell.length_a   1.000
_cell.length_b   1.000
_cell.length_c   1.000
_cell.angle_alpha   90.00
_cell.angle_beta   90.00
_cell.angle_gamma   90.00
#
_symmetry.space_group_name_H-M   'P 1'
#
loop_
_entity.id
_entity.type
_entity.pdbx_description
1 polymer ?
#
loop_
_entity_poly.entity_id
_entity_poly.type
_entity_poly.pdbx_seq_one_letter_code
_entity_poly.pdbx_strand_id
1 'polypeptide(L)'
;MNRLQGIISIALGSSLVVTVSTLLILKVHFLSFHNSLVAAVLGILTVDFVFGFFHWFDDTWLSTNIFIIRKFLTPIREHHDNPTAITMKDFLTLNANSFLIIIPKLAHVVYQHWSLNEEDVSNC
;
A
#
# COMPACT_ATOMS: atom_id res chain seq x y z
N MET A 1 -3.60 15.21 -7.71
CA MET A 1 -2.40 15.15 -6.82
C MET A 1 -1.35 16.10 -7.36
N ASN A 2 -0.66 16.87 -6.51
CA ASN A 2 0.43 17.72 -7.00
C ASN A 2 1.70 16.88 -7.22
N ARG A 3 2.58 17.32 -8.13
CA ARG A 3 3.80 16.57 -8.50
C ARG A 3 4.69 16.28 -7.29
N LEU A 4 4.81 17.24 -6.38
CA LEU A 4 5.61 17.11 -5.16
C LEU A 4 5.13 15.97 -4.27
N GLN A 5 3.83 15.88 -3.98
CA GLN A 5 3.25 14.79 -3.20
C GLN A 5 3.53 13.44 -3.88
N GLY A 6 3.42 13.38 -5.21
CA GLY A 6 3.73 12.16 -5.95
C GLY A 6 5.17 11.69 -5.75
N ILE A 7 6.14 12.61 -5.87
CA ILE A 7 7.56 12.30 -5.73
C ILE A 7 7.85 11.82 -4.31
N ILE A 8 7.35 12.53 -3.30
CA ILE A 8 7.53 12.18 -1.89
C ILE A 8 6.94 10.79 -1.61
N SER A 9 5.73 10.51 -2.10
CA SER A 9 5.05 9.24 -1.86
C SER A 9 5.84 8.06 -2.45
N ILE A 10 6.29 8.19 -3.71
CA ILE A 10 7.06 7.12 -4.36
C ILE A 10 8.43 6.95 -3.70
N ALA A 11 9.15 8.04 -3.43
CA ALA A 11 10.47 7.97 -2.82
C ALA A 11 10.43 7.33 -1.42
N LEU A 12 9.54 7.81 -0.54
CA LEU A 12 9.39 7.29 0.82
C LEU A 12 8.82 5.88 0.83
N GLY A 13 7.80 5.59 0.02
CA GLY A 13 7.23 4.25 -0.03
C GLY A 13 8.23 3.23 -0.58
N SER A 14 9.00 3.58 -1.61
CA SER A 14 10.05 2.69 -2.15
C SER A 14 11.16 2.44 -1.14
N SER A 15 11.63 3.48 -0.43
CA SER A 15 12.66 3.29 0.59
C SER A 15 12.19 2.37 1.71
N LEU A 16 10.95 2.56 2.20
CA LEU A 16 10.36 1.69 3.21
C LEU A 16 10.20 0.24 2.73
N VAL A 17 9.77 0.01 1.48
CA VAL A 17 9.69 -1.34 0.90
C VAL A 17 11.06 -2.01 0.87
N VAL A 18 12.10 -1.29 0.44
CA VAL A 18 13.47 -1.81 0.41
C VAL A 18 13.97 -2.13 1.82
N THR A 19 13.74 -1.26 2.79
CA THR A 19 14.12 -1.49 4.19
C THR A 19 13.43 -2.73 4.77
N VAL A 20 12.11 -2.84 4.64
CA VAL A 20 11.35 -3.99 5.16
C VAL A 20 11.76 -5.28 4.47
N SER A 21 11.95 -5.25 3.14
CA SER A 21 12.42 -6.42 2.39
C SER A 21 13.80 -6.89 2.85
N THR A 22 14.71 -5.95 3.10
CA THR A 22 16.06 -6.25 3.61
C THR A 22 15.98 -6.88 5.01
N LEU A 23 15.15 -6.32 5.90
CA LEU A 23 14.93 -6.88 7.24
C LEU A 23 14.37 -8.31 7.18
N LEU A 24 13.40 -8.56 6.29
CA LEU A 24 12.83 -9.89 6.07
C LEU A 24 13.90 -10.88 5.59
N ILE A 25 14.70 -10.51 4.58
CA ILE A 25 15.74 -11.39 4.03
C ILE A 25 16.79 -11.74 5.10
N LEU A 26 17.22 -10.77 5.89
CA LEU A 26 18.24 -10.98 6.92
C LEU A 26 17.74 -11.83 8.11
N LYS A 27 16.43 -11.84 8.38
CA LYS A 27 15.83 -12.51 9.55
C LYS A 27 15.05 -13.79 9.23
N VAL A 28 14.90 -14.15 7.95
CA VAL A 28 14.24 -15.41 7.55
C VAL A 28 15.10 -16.61 7.93
N HIS A 29 14.64 -17.39 8.91
CA HIS A 29 15.21 -18.69 9.25
C HIS A 29 14.56 -19.82 8.43
N PHE A 30 15.25 -20.95 8.24
CA PHE A 30 14.80 -22.04 7.36
C PHE A 30 13.48 -22.70 7.82
N LEU A 31 13.29 -22.85 9.14
CA LEU A 31 12.02 -23.30 9.76
C LEU A 31 10.88 -22.28 9.56
N SER A 32 11.23 -21.00 9.44
CA SER A 32 10.26 -19.93 9.22
C SER A 32 9.88 -19.76 7.75
N PHE A 33 10.67 -20.26 6.79
CA PHE A 33 10.41 -20.06 5.36
C PHE A 33 9.01 -20.55 4.93
N HIS A 34 8.58 -21.73 5.41
CA HIS A 34 7.24 -22.24 5.11
C HIS A 34 6.14 -21.32 5.67
N ASN A 35 6.27 -20.91 6.94
CA ASN A 35 5.33 -19.99 7.58
C ASN A 35 5.31 -18.62 6.87
N SER A 36 6.47 -18.12 6.44
CA SER A 36 6.60 -16.89 5.66
C SER A 36 5.91 -17.00 4.31
N LEU A 37 6.00 -18.15 3.63
CA LEU A 37 5.29 -18.38 2.37
C LEU A 37 3.78 -18.41 2.57
N VAL A 38 3.30 -19.13 3.59
CA VAL A 38 1.87 -19.17 3.94
C VAL A 38 1.37 -17.76 4.30
N ALA A 39 2.12 -17.02 5.12
CA ALA A 39 1.79 -15.64 5.48
C ALA A 39 1.78 -14.71 4.26
N ALA A 40 2.70 -14.89 3.30
CA ALA A 40 2.71 -14.11 2.06
C ALA A 40 1.46 -14.38 1.21
N VAL A 41 1.06 -15.65 1.05
CA VAL A 41 -0.17 -16.03 0.32
C VAL A 41 -1.40 -15.46 1.01
N LEU A 42 -1.53 -15.66 2.32
CA LEU A 42 -2.64 -15.11 3.10
C LEU A 42 -2.66 -13.58 3.03
N GLY A 43 -1.49 -12.94 3.06
CA GLY A 43 -1.35 -11.50 2.88
C GLY A 43 -1.87 -11.02 1.52
N ILE A 44 -1.51 -11.69 0.44
CA ILE A 44 -2.00 -11.39 -0.93
C ILE A 44 -3.53 -11.52 -0.98
N LEU A 45 -4.07 -12.64 -0.49
CA LEU A 45 -5.52 -12.87 -0.48
C LEU A 45 -6.26 -11.84 0.36
N THR A 46 -5.69 -11.46 1.51
CA THR A 46 -6.27 -10.44 2.40
C THR A 46 -6.28 -9.07 1.71
N VAL A 47 -5.16 -8.68 1.08
CA VAL A 47 -5.04 -7.43 0.34
C VAL A 47 -6.05 -7.41 -0.81
N ASP A 48 -6.12 -8.46 -1.63
CA ASP A 48 -7.06 -8.55 -2.75
C ASP A 48 -8.51 -8.39 -2.28
N PHE A 49 -8.90 -9.11 -1.23
CA PHE A 49 -10.23 -9.00 -0.63
C PHE A 49 -10.50 -7.59 -0.09
N VAL A 50 -9.59 -7.01 0.70
CA VAL A 50 -9.78 -5.70 1.33
C VAL A 50 -9.89 -4.60 0.27
N PHE A 51 -8.99 -4.57 -0.72
CA PHE A 51 -9.06 -3.59 -1.79
C PHE A 51 -10.29 -3.78 -2.67
N GLY A 52 -10.68 -5.01 -2.97
CA GLY A 52 -11.92 -5.31 -3.70
C GLY A 52 -13.18 -4.87 -2.94
N PHE A 53 -13.23 -5.12 -1.63
CA PHE A 53 -14.32 -4.68 -0.76
C PHE A 53 -14.46 -3.15 -0.75
N PHE A 54 -13.34 -2.43 -0.55
CA PHE A 54 -13.36 -0.97 -0.56
C PHE A 54 -13.70 -0.41 -1.94
N HIS A 55 -13.24 -1.02 -3.03
CA HIS A 55 -13.60 -0.62 -4.39
C HIS A 55 -15.12 -0.76 -4.62
N TRP A 56 -15.70 -1.91 -4.26
CA TRP A 56 -17.16 -2.09 -4.32
C TRP A 56 -17.93 -1.09 -3.44
N PHE A 57 -17.43 -0.82 -2.24
CA PHE A 57 -18.04 0.13 -1.31
C PHE A 57 -18.05 1.55 -1.88
N ASP A 58 -16.92 2.00 -2.43
CA ASP A 58 -16.74 3.32 -3.03
C ASP A 58 -17.66 3.54 -4.25
N ASP A 59 -17.90 2.50 -5.04
CA ASP A 59 -18.79 2.55 -6.20
C ASP A 59 -20.27 2.50 -5.83
N THR A 60 -20.63 1.76 -4.79
CA THR A 60 -22.03 1.54 -4.40
C THR A 60 -22.58 2.67 -3.53
N TRP A 61 -21.80 3.14 -2.55
CA TRP A 61 -22.32 3.96 -1.46
C TRP A 61 -21.80 5.40 -1.47
N LEU A 62 -20.60 5.65 -1.96
CA LEU A 62 -20.00 6.98 -1.87
C LEU A 62 -20.37 7.85 -3.07
N SER A 63 -20.56 9.15 -2.80
CA SER A 63 -20.86 10.16 -3.82
C SER A 63 -19.75 11.21 -3.88
N THR A 64 -19.43 11.66 -5.08
CA THR A 64 -18.49 12.77 -5.34
C THR A 64 -19.02 14.14 -4.91
N ASN A 65 -20.26 14.22 -4.43
CA ASN A 65 -20.88 15.45 -3.95
C ASN A 65 -20.31 15.95 -2.60
N ILE A 66 -19.65 15.08 -1.83
CA ILE A 66 -19.01 15.46 -0.57
C ILE A 66 -17.57 15.89 -0.86
N PHE A 67 -17.22 17.16 -0.56
CA PHE A 67 -15.94 17.78 -0.94
C PHE A 67 -14.70 16.96 -0.54
N ILE A 68 -14.67 16.41 0.67
CA ILE A 68 -13.54 15.62 1.18
C ILE A 68 -13.40 14.31 0.41
N ILE A 69 -14.52 13.59 0.22
CA ILE A 69 -14.57 12.29 -0.45
C ILE A 69 -14.27 12.45 -1.95
N ARG A 70 -14.71 13.55 -2.57
CA ARG A 70 -14.48 13.85 -3.99
C ARG A 70 -13.00 13.74 -4.38
N LYS A 71 -12.08 14.21 -3.53
CA LYS A 71 -10.64 14.20 -3.81
C LYS A 71 -10.08 12.77 -3.95
N PHE A 72 -10.67 11.81 -3.26
CA PHE A 72 -10.26 10.41 -3.28
C PHE A 72 -11.02 9.59 -4.33
N LEU A 73 -12.33 9.84 -4.50
CA LEU A 73 -13.14 9.13 -5.49
C LEU A 73 -12.87 9.55 -6.93
N THR A 74 -12.55 10.83 -7.19
CA THR A 74 -12.42 11.32 -8.57
C THR A 74 -11.31 10.57 -9.34
N PRO A 75 -10.09 10.38 -8.80
CA PRO A 75 -9.06 9.59 -9.48
C PRO A 75 -9.45 8.11 -9.65
N ILE A 76 -10.22 7.55 -8.71
CA ILE A 76 -10.69 6.16 -8.76
C ILE A 76 -11.74 6.01 -9.85
N ARG A 77 -12.67 6.95 -10.02
CA ARG A 77 -13.71 6.83 -11.06
C ARG A 77 -13.25 7.25 -12.45
N GLU A 78 -12.19 8.03 -12.54
CA GLU A 78 -11.68 8.54 -13.82
C GLU A 78 -11.43 7.42 -14.84
N HIS A 79 -11.02 6.24 -14.41
CA HIS A 79 -10.80 5.11 -15.32
C HIS A 79 -12.06 4.32 -15.67
N HIS A 80 -13.15 4.49 -14.93
CA HIS A 80 -14.47 3.98 -15.33
C HIS A 80 -15.08 4.86 -16.42
N ASP A 81 -14.90 6.19 -16.29
CA ASP A 81 -15.38 7.16 -17.27
C ASP A 81 -14.50 7.20 -18.53
N ASN A 82 -13.18 7.10 -18.35
CA ASN A 82 -12.19 7.15 -19.43
C ASN A 82 -11.04 6.13 -19.20
N PRO A 83 -11.23 4.86 -19.62
CA PRO A 83 -10.22 3.82 -19.43
C PRO A 83 -8.87 4.13 -20.09
N THR A 84 -8.86 4.83 -21.22
CA THR A 84 -7.62 5.19 -21.94
C THR A 84 -6.82 6.27 -21.22
N ALA A 85 -7.40 6.99 -20.24
CA ALA A 85 -6.65 7.94 -19.41
C ALA A 85 -5.50 7.26 -18.66
N ILE A 86 -5.62 5.96 -18.32
CA ILE A 86 -4.54 5.20 -17.68
C ILE A 86 -3.30 5.14 -18.58
N THR A 87 -3.47 4.93 -19.88
CA THR A 87 -2.34 4.77 -20.81
C THR A 87 -1.65 6.08 -21.17
N MET A 88 -2.26 7.22 -20.84
CA MET A 88 -1.74 8.56 -21.14
C MET A 88 -1.08 9.23 -19.93
N LYS A 89 -1.20 8.63 -18.74
CA LYS A 89 -0.59 9.15 -17.52
C LYS A 89 0.82 8.60 -17.36
N ASP A 90 1.69 9.44 -16.83
CA ASP A 90 3.04 9.00 -16.45
C ASP A 90 3.03 8.11 -15.20
N PHE A 91 4.16 7.42 -15.00
CA PHE A 91 4.37 6.51 -13.87
C PHE A 91 4.08 7.16 -12.51
N LEU A 92 4.50 8.43 -12.33
CA LEU A 92 4.30 9.16 -11.09
C LEU A 92 2.82 9.30 -10.76
N THR A 93 2.04 9.73 -11.74
CA THR A 93 0.59 9.99 -11.57
C THR A 93 -0.17 8.69 -11.31
N LEU A 94 0.25 7.59 -11.95
CA LEU A 94 -0.39 6.28 -11.81
C LEU A 94 -0.12 5.63 -10.45
N ASN A 95 1.10 5.73 -9.93
CA ASN A 95 1.54 4.92 -8.79
C ASN A 95 1.56 5.66 -7.46
N ALA A 96 1.63 6.99 -7.45
CA ALA A 96 1.86 7.76 -6.22
C ALA A 96 0.83 7.48 -5.11
N ASN A 97 -0.45 7.26 -5.43
CA ASN A 97 -1.48 6.95 -4.43
C ASN A 97 -1.25 5.56 -3.80
N SER A 98 -0.90 4.57 -4.62
CA SER A 98 -0.60 3.21 -4.15
C SER A 98 0.57 3.22 -3.17
N PHE A 99 1.64 3.98 -3.50
CA PHE A 99 2.77 4.16 -2.58
C PHE A 99 2.39 4.93 -1.31
N LEU A 100 1.51 5.92 -1.40
CA LEU A 100 1.05 6.66 -0.23
C LEU A 100 0.30 5.77 0.78
N ILE A 101 -0.54 4.85 0.28
CA ILE A 101 -1.35 3.95 1.13
C ILE A 101 -0.49 2.98 1.95
N ILE A 102 0.63 2.50 1.41
CA ILE A 102 1.48 1.52 2.10
C ILE A 102 2.39 2.14 3.17
N ILE A 103 2.68 3.45 3.10
CA ILE A 103 3.62 4.15 3.98
C ILE A 103 3.32 3.93 5.47
N PRO A 104 2.07 4.14 5.99
CA PRO A 104 1.81 4.02 7.42
C PRO A 104 2.12 2.63 7.98
N LYS A 105 1.74 1.57 7.25
CA LYS A 105 1.99 0.19 7.69
C LYS A 105 3.47 -0.15 7.65
N LEU A 106 4.18 0.23 6.58
CA LEU A 106 5.62 -0.07 6.47
C LEU A 106 6.43 0.75 7.49
N ALA A 107 6.08 2.01 7.73
CA ALA A 107 6.70 2.83 8.76
C ALA A 107 6.49 2.23 10.15
N HIS A 108 5.30 1.71 10.44
CA HIS A 108 5.03 0.99 11.70
C HIS A 108 5.90 -0.26 11.85
N VAL A 109 6.06 -1.06 10.80
CA VAL A 109 6.94 -2.24 10.83
C VAL A 109 8.39 -1.85 11.08
N VAL A 110 8.88 -0.81 10.39
CA VAL A 110 10.23 -0.28 10.62
C VAL A 110 10.38 0.23 12.06
N TYR A 111 9.38 0.94 12.58
CA TYR A 111 9.37 1.43 13.96
C TYR A 111 9.42 0.28 14.98
N GLN A 112 8.65 -0.78 14.78
CA GLN A 112 8.68 -1.96 15.66
C GLN A 112 10.07 -2.60 15.66
N HIS A 113 10.67 -2.83 14.49
CA HIS A 113 12.01 -3.42 14.40
C HIS A 113 13.13 -2.52 14.93
N TRP A 114 12.90 -1.21 15.03
CA TRP A 114 13.85 -0.25 15.59
C TRP A 114 13.70 -0.05 17.10
N SER A 115 12.47 -0.09 17.61
CA SER A 115 12.16 0.24 19.02
C SER A 115 12.01 -0.96 19.94
N LEU A 116 11.67 -2.13 19.41
CA LEU A 116 11.41 -3.34 20.19
C LEU A 116 12.57 -4.34 20.09
N ASN A 117 12.76 -5.14 21.13
CA ASN A 117 13.70 -6.26 21.10
C ASN A 117 13.13 -7.40 20.26
N GLU A 118 13.97 -8.36 19.84
CA GLU A 118 13.53 -9.45 18.95
C GLU A 118 12.40 -10.31 19.56
N GLU A 119 12.39 -10.48 20.89
CA GLU A 119 11.35 -11.19 21.61
C GLU A 119 10.01 -10.42 21.61
N ASP A 120 10.05 -9.10 21.71
CA ASP A 120 8.84 -8.27 21.69
C ASP A 120 8.25 -8.18 20.27
N VAL A 121 9.11 -8.19 19.25
CA VAL A 121 8.72 -8.22 17.84
C VAL A 121 8.06 -9.54 17.47
N SER A 122 8.54 -10.68 17.97
CA SER A 122 8.00 -12.00 17.64
C SER A 122 6.65 -12.29 18.31
N ASN A 123 6.31 -11.53 19.36
CA ASN A 123 5.05 -11.63 20.11
C ASN A 123 3.96 -10.65 19.63
N CYS A 124 4.26 -9.77 18.66
CA CYS A 124 3.32 -8.83 18.02
C CYS A 124 2.65 -9.45 16.79
#